data_AF-A0A927RAH2-F1
#
_entry.id   AF-A0A927RAH2-F1
#
_cell.length_a   1.000
_cell.length_b   1.000
_cell.length_c   1.000
_cell.angle_alpha   90.00
_cell.angle_beta   90.00
_cell.angle_gamma   90.00
#
_symmetry.space_group_name_H-M   'P 1'
#
loop_
_entity.id
_entity.type
_entity.pdbx_description
1 polymer ?
#
loop_
_entity_poly.entity_id
_entity_poly.type
_entity_poly.pdbx_seq_one_letter_code
_entity_poly.pdbx_strand_id
1 'polypeptide(L)'
;MPEPRTADELATISAKLRDIKSAGDRADAAQRAAAQRQADLAEAVRQARLAGSSWSEVGLALGMTRQAAFKRWREIEGSDA
;
A
#
# COMPACT_ATOMS: atom_id res chain seq x y z
N MET A 1 6.57 -48.48 25.86
CA MET A 1 6.03 -47.43 24.96
C MET A 1 6.62 -46.08 25.38
N PRO A 2 7.53 -45.46 24.61
CA PRO A 2 7.42 -44.02 24.38
C PRO A 2 6.29 -43.83 23.32
N GLU A 3 5.45 -42.80 23.27
CA GLU A 3 5.76 -41.37 23.15
C GLU A 3 4.55 -40.48 23.51
N PRO A 4 4.78 -39.30 24.11
CA PRO A 4 3.87 -38.16 23.90
C PRO A 4 4.54 -36.83 23.51
N ARG A 5 5.89 -36.70 23.50
CA ARG A 5 6.54 -35.41 23.18
C ARG A 5 6.46 -35.00 21.70
N THR A 6 6.58 -35.96 20.78
CA THR A 6 6.59 -35.68 19.33
C THR A 6 5.26 -35.10 18.84
N ALA A 7 4.13 -35.56 19.40
CA ALA A 7 2.79 -35.08 19.02
C ALA A 7 2.55 -33.62 19.45
N ASP A 8 2.96 -33.25 20.67
CA ASP A 8 2.86 -31.87 21.18
C ASP A 8 3.77 -30.90 20.41
N GLU A 9 4.97 -31.33 20.02
CA GLU A 9 5.89 -30.55 19.19
C GLU A 9 5.31 -30.28 17.79
N LEU A 10 4.76 -31.30 17.14
CA LEU A 10 4.09 -31.16 15.85
C LEU A 10 2.85 -30.27 15.93
N ALA A 11 2.05 -30.41 16.99
CA ALA A 11 0.90 -29.53 17.24
C ALA A 11 1.34 -28.07 17.39
N THR A 12 2.42 -27.83 18.15
CA THR A 12 2.99 -26.49 18.35
C THR A 12 3.51 -25.89 17.05
N ILE A 13 4.24 -26.67 16.24
CA ILE A 13 4.73 -26.23 14.94
C ILE A 13 3.56 -25.89 14.02
N SER A 14 2.52 -26.71 13.97
CA SER A 14 1.33 -26.47 13.14
C SER A 14 0.58 -25.20 13.53
N ALA A 15 0.49 -24.90 14.83
CA ALA A 15 -0.12 -23.67 15.33
C ALA A 15 0.69 -22.44 14.89
N LYS A 16 2.01 -22.46 15.09
CA LYS A 16 2.91 -21.38 14.64
C LYS A 16 2.82 -21.15 13.13
N LEU A 17 2.77 -22.20 12.32
CA LEU A 17 2.63 -22.09 10.87
C LEU A 17 1.30 -21.45 10.47
N ARG A 18 0.19 -21.79 11.15
CA ARG A 18 -1.11 -21.12 10.94
C ARG A 18 -1.05 -19.64 11.29
N ASP A 19 -0.40 -19.28 12.41
CA ASP A 19 -0.26 -17.89 12.82
C ASP A 19 0.56 -17.07 11.82
N ILE A 20 1.69 -17.61 11.35
CA ILE A 20 2.54 -16.99 10.32
C ILE A 20 1.72 -16.79 9.03
N LYS A 21 0.98 -17.81 8.59
CA LYS A 21 0.13 -17.70 7.41
C LYS A 21 -0.90 -16.58 7.57
N SER A 22 -1.58 -16.51 8.73
CA SER A 22 -2.57 -15.47 9.00
C SER A 22 -1.96 -14.06 9.04
N ALA A 23 -0.70 -13.93 9.48
CA ALA A 23 0.03 -12.68 9.45
C ALA A 23 0.41 -12.29 8.02
N GLY A 24 0.84 -13.25 7.20
CA GLY A 24 1.08 -13.05 5.76
C GLY A 24 -0.17 -12.59 5.02
N ASP A 25 -1.29 -13.29 5.21
CA ASP A 25 -2.58 -12.95 4.59
C ASP A 25 -3.01 -11.50 4.93
N ARG A 26 -2.78 -11.07 6.19
CA ARG A 26 -3.05 -9.68 6.63
C ARG A 26 -2.07 -8.67 6.02
N ALA A 27 -0.79 -9.01 5.91
CA ALA A 27 0.20 -8.16 5.28
C ALA A 27 -0.12 -7.93 3.80
N ASP A 28 -0.51 -8.98 3.08
CA ASP A 28 -0.91 -8.90 1.66
C ASP A 28 -2.18 -8.07 1.48
N ALA A 29 -3.16 -8.22 2.38
CA ALA A 29 -4.35 -7.36 2.38
C ALA A 29 -3.99 -5.89 2.62
N ALA A 30 -3.11 -5.61 3.59
CA ALA A 30 -2.66 -4.25 3.87
C ALA A 30 -1.86 -3.63 2.70
N GLN A 31 -1.00 -4.42 2.06
CA GLN A 31 -0.24 -4.00 0.86
C GLN A 31 -1.19 -3.63 -0.28
N ARG A 32 -2.19 -4.46 -0.57
CA ARG A 32 -3.21 -4.16 -1.61
C ARG A 32 -4.01 -2.91 -1.26
N ALA A 33 -4.42 -2.74 -0.02
CA ALA A 33 -5.13 -1.55 0.43
C ALA A 33 -4.26 -0.28 0.35
N ALA A 34 -2.96 -0.38 0.58
CA ALA A 34 -2.03 0.74 0.41
C ALA A 34 -1.83 1.09 -1.08
N ALA A 35 -1.69 0.10 -1.94
CA ALA A 35 -1.60 0.29 -3.38
C ALA A 35 -2.85 0.97 -3.94
N GLN A 36 -4.04 0.54 -3.52
CA GLN A 36 -5.30 1.15 -3.92
C GLN A 36 -5.37 2.62 -3.49
N ARG A 37 -5.05 2.92 -2.22
CA ARG A 37 -5.03 4.31 -1.73
C ARG A 37 -4.03 5.19 -2.49
N GLN A 38 -2.91 4.62 -2.91
CA GLN A 38 -1.93 5.34 -3.74
C GLN A 38 -2.46 5.63 -5.14
N ALA A 39 -3.23 4.71 -5.74
CA ALA A 39 -3.91 4.91 -7.01
C ALA A 39 -5.02 5.96 -6.89
N ASP A 40 -5.84 5.90 -5.83
CA ASP A 40 -6.90 6.87 -5.57
C ASP A 40 -6.34 8.29 -5.40
N LEU A 41 -5.19 8.43 -4.71
CA LEU A 41 -4.49 9.70 -4.58
C LEU A 41 -3.96 10.21 -5.93
N ALA A 42 -3.42 9.32 -6.76
CA ALA A 42 -2.94 9.66 -8.09
C ALA A 42 -4.07 10.13 -9.00
N GLU A 43 -5.23 9.48 -8.94
CA GLU A 43 -6.46 9.89 -9.63
C GLU A 43 -6.91 11.28 -9.18
N ALA A 44 -7.00 11.52 -7.87
CA ALA A 44 -7.40 12.82 -7.33
C ALA A 44 -6.46 13.95 -7.80
N VAL A 45 -5.14 13.68 -7.84
CA VAL A 45 -4.15 14.63 -8.39
C VAL A 45 -4.39 14.86 -9.88
N ARG A 46 -4.65 13.81 -10.68
CA ARG A 46 -4.96 13.97 -12.11
C ARG A 46 -6.19 14.85 -12.32
N GLN A 47 -7.27 14.58 -11.59
CA GLN A 47 -8.50 15.39 -11.67
C GLN A 47 -8.26 16.85 -11.28
N ALA A 48 -7.49 17.10 -10.21
CA ALA A 48 -7.13 18.46 -9.81
C ALA A 48 -6.32 19.18 -10.91
N ARG A 49 -5.39 18.48 -11.57
CA ARG A 49 -4.61 19.02 -12.69
C ARG A 49 -5.49 19.32 -13.90
N LEU A 50 -6.41 18.42 -14.27
CA LEU A 50 -7.37 18.64 -15.36
C LEU A 50 -8.33 19.80 -15.08
N ALA A 51 -8.67 20.03 -13.81
CA ALA A 51 -9.45 21.19 -13.37
C ALA A 51 -8.64 22.51 -13.36
N GLY A 52 -7.37 22.49 -13.76
CA GLY A 52 -6.51 23.67 -13.86
C GLY A 52 -5.71 24.01 -12.60
N SER A 53 -5.78 23.19 -11.54
CA SER A 53 -5.00 23.43 -10.31
C SER A 53 -3.51 23.31 -10.60
N SER A 54 -2.71 24.29 -10.19
CA SER A 54 -1.25 24.29 -10.32
C SER A 54 -0.56 23.25 -9.42
N TRP A 55 0.67 22.86 -9.77
CA TRP A 55 1.49 22.00 -8.90
C TRP A 55 1.77 22.61 -7.52
N SER A 56 1.71 23.94 -7.39
CA SER A 56 1.85 24.62 -6.10
C SER A 56 0.62 24.39 -5.22
N GLU A 57 -0.58 24.51 -5.78
CA GLU A 57 -1.85 24.28 -5.07
C GLU A 57 -2.00 22.81 -4.67
N VAL A 58 -1.68 21.88 -5.59
CA VAL A 58 -1.65 20.44 -5.29
C VAL A 58 -0.65 20.14 -4.17
N GLY A 59 0.55 20.70 -4.23
CA GLY A 59 1.56 20.53 -3.17
C GLY A 59 1.05 21.04 -1.82
N LEU A 60 0.51 22.26 -1.80
CA LEU A 60 -0.05 22.87 -0.59
C LEU A 60 -1.17 22.01 0.03
N ALA A 61 -2.12 21.55 -0.79
CA ALA A 61 -3.24 20.72 -0.35
C ALA A 61 -2.78 19.38 0.26
N LEU A 62 -1.68 18.81 -0.24
CA LEU A 62 -1.13 17.55 0.23
C LEU A 62 0.00 17.71 1.27
N GLY A 63 0.23 18.93 1.76
CA GLY A 63 1.26 19.20 2.77
C GLY A 63 2.69 18.97 2.28
N MET A 64 2.95 19.18 0.98
CA MET A 64 4.28 19.00 0.38
C MET A 64 4.70 20.18 -0.50
N THR A 65 5.97 20.22 -0.86
CA THR A 65 6.47 21.28 -1.75
C THR A 65 5.98 21.06 -3.18
N ARG A 66 5.84 22.16 -3.95
CA ARG A 66 5.56 22.11 -5.40
C ARG A 66 6.50 21.15 -6.14
N GLN A 67 7.80 21.17 -5.82
CA GLN A 67 8.79 20.34 -6.49
C GLN A 67 8.58 18.84 -6.16
N ALA A 68 8.19 18.51 -4.93
CA ALA A 68 7.86 17.15 -4.55
C ALA A 68 6.61 16.65 -5.29
N ALA A 69 5.55 17.47 -5.37
CA ALA A 69 4.35 17.15 -6.12
C ALA A 69 4.65 16.94 -7.62
N PHE A 70 5.39 17.87 -8.24
CA PHE A 70 5.78 17.76 -9.64
C PHE A 70 6.61 16.49 -9.90
N LYS A 71 7.64 16.21 -9.10
CA LYS A 71 8.47 15.01 -9.27
C LYS A 71 7.65 13.72 -9.18
N ARG A 72 6.66 13.69 -8.30
CA ARG A 72 5.85 12.49 -8.05
C ARG A 72 4.79 12.23 -9.12
N TRP A 73 4.24 13.28 -9.72
CA TRP A 73 3.02 13.15 -10.55
C TRP A 73 3.11 13.79 -11.94
N ARG A 74 4.25 14.37 -12.35
CA ARG A 74 4.43 14.93 -13.69
C ARG A 74 4.17 13.94 -14.83
N GLU A 75 4.32 12.64 -14.60
CA GLU A 75 4.11 11.58 -15.60
C GLU A 75 2.62 11.29 -15.82
N ILE A 76 1.78 11.56 -14.80
CA ILE A 76 0.34 11.31 -14.85
C ILE A 76 -0.39 12.28 -15.79
N GLU A 77 0.13 13.51 -15.91
CA GLU A 77 -0.43 14.53 -16.82
C GLU A 77 -0.18 14.21 -18.31
N GLY A 78 0.84 13.39 -18.62
CA GLY A 78 1.26 13.10 -20.00
C GLY A 78 0.81 11.75 -20.56
N SER A 79 0.04 10.96 -19.79
CA SER A 79 -0.32 9.57 -20.16
C SER A 79 -1.73 9.41 -20.74
N ASP A 80 -2.44 10.52 -21.00
CA ASP A 80 -3.78 10.56 -21.63
C ASP A 80 -3.70 11.07 -23.10
N ALA A 81 -2.68 10.65 -23.86
CA ALA A 81 -2.55 10.88 -25.31
C ALA A 81 -2.34 9.57 -26.08
#